data_AF-A0A1W5LJN5-F1
#
_entry.id   AF-A0A1W5LJN5-F1
#
_cell.length_a   1.000
_cell.length_b   1.000
_cell.length_c   1.000
_cell.angle_alpha   90.00
_cell.angle_beta   90.00
_cell.angle_gamma   90.00
#
_symmetry.space_group_name_H-M   'P 1'
#
loop_
_entity.id
_entity.type
_entity.pdbx_description
1 polymer ?
#
loop_
_entity_poly.entity_id
_entity_poly.type
_entity_poly.pdbx_seq_one_letter_code
_entity_poly.pdbx_strand_id
1 'polypeptide(L)'
;MMFILCFIIFLLTSFTMLIMNYYLNKIESWTIYIEKWSPYECGFDQQSHPKTPVSVQFFLISLIFLIFDIEIVYIIPIIPSLLLIDSHSIKVSFIIIIMLYIGVVLEYISGSFNWLV
;
A
#
# COMPACT_ATOMS: atom_id res chain seq x y z
N MET A 1 26.48 6.64 6.87
CA MET A 1 27.09 5.35 7.26
C MET A 1 26.30 4.64 8.37
N MET A 2 25.98 5.32 9.48
CA MET A 2 25.21 4.73 10.59
C MET A 2 23.79 4.25 10.19
N PHE A 3 23.05 5.03 9.38
CA PHE A 3 21.73 4.60 8.86
C PHE A 3 21.78 3.33 8.01
N ILE A 4 22.83 3.19 7.18
CA ILE A 4 23.02 2.00 6.33
C ILE A 4 23.30 0.79 7.21
N LEU A 5 24.10 0.95 8.27
CA LEU A 5 24.38 -0.11 9.24
C LEU A 5 23.12 -0.55 9.99
N CYS A 6 22.30 0.38 10.46
CA CYS A 6 21.01 0.06 11.12
C CYS A 6 20.07 -0.70 10.18
N PHE A 7 19.99 -0.31 8.91
CA PHE A 7 19.16 -1.00 7.91
C PHE A 7 19.64 -2.43 7.65
N ILE A 8 20.95 -2.64 7.54
CA ILE A 8 21.54 -3.97 7.37
C ILE A 8 21.24 -4.86 8.58
N ILE A 9 21.39 -4.32 9.80
CA ILE A 9 21.09 -5.08 11.03
C ILE A 9 19.62 -5.49 11.07
N PHE A 10 18.69 -4.59 10.73
CA PHE A 10 17.25 -4.90 10.69
C PHE A 10 16.91 -6.00 9.68
N LEU A 11 17.51 -5.96 8.48
CA LEU A 11 17.32 -7.02 7.50
C LEU A 11 17.85 -8.36 8.03
N LEU A 12 19.07 -8.37 8.59
CA LEU A 12 19.66 -9.60 9.13
C LEU A 12 18.81 -10.21 10.23
N THR A 13 18.27 -9.41 11.17
CA THR A 13 17.40 -9.95 12.22
C THR A 13 16.08 -10.50 11.69
N SER A 14 15.49 -9.87 10.66
CA SER A 14 14.28 -10.42 10.02
C SER A 14 14.54 -11.76 9.33
N PHE A 15 15.68 -11.90 8.64
CA PHE A 15 16.07 -13.13 7.97
C PHE A 15 16.38 -14.26 8.97
N THR A 16 17.07 -13.97 10.07
CA THR A 16 17.36 -15.00 11.08
C THR A 16 16.07 -15.53 11.71
N MET A 17 15.11 -14.66 12.02
CA MET A 17 13.81 -15.09 12.56
C MET A 17 13.02 -15.95 11.58
N LEU A 18 13.05 -15.63 10.29
CA LEU A 18 12.40 -16.45 9.25
C LEU A 18 13.04 -17.83 9.13
N ILE A 19 14.38 -17.88 9.12
CA ILE A 19 15.14 -19.13 9.03
C ILE A 19 14.88 -20.01 10.26
N MET A 20 14.89 -19.42 11.46
CA MET A 20 14.58 -20.15 12.70
C MET A 20 13.16 -20.74 12.66
N ASN A 21 12.16 -19.97 12.23
CA ASN A 21 10.79 -20.45 12.11
C ASN A 21 10.66 -21.61 11.08
N TYR A 22 11.37 -21.51 9.94
CA TYR A 22 11.43 -22.59 8.96
C TYR A 22 12.01 -23.88 9.56
N TYR A 23 13.12 -23.80 10.29
CA TYR A 23 13.72 -24.96 10.94
C TYR A 23 12.85 -25.53 12.06
N LEU A 24 12.22 -24.68 12.88
CA LEU A 24 11.30 -25.11 13.94
C LEU A 24 10.09 -25.86 13.37
N ASN A 25 9.47 -25.34 12.32
CA ASN A 25 8.38 -26.05 11.64
C ASN A 25 8.88 -27.37 11.03
N LYS A 26 10.07 -27.42 10.43
CA LYS A 26 10.61 -28.67 9.87
C LYS A 26 10.83 -29.77 10.92
N ILE A 27 11.07 -29.41 12.19
CA ILE A 27 11.26 -30.36 13.30
C ILE A 27 9.94 -30.99 13.73
N GLU A 28 8.82 -30.26 13.65
CA GLU A 28 7.49 -30.88 13.79
C GLU A 28 7.27 -31.85 12.62
N SER A 29 6.86 -33.08 12.92
CA SER A 29 6.85 -34.19 11.97
C SER A 29 5.78 -34.05 10.87
N TRP A 30 6.11 -34.55 9.67
CA TRP A 30 5.26 -34.60 8.46
C TRP A 30 3.81 -35.10 8.67
N THR A 31 3.53 -35.87 9.71
CA THR A 31 2.20 -36.44 10.01
C THR A 31 1.18 -35.42 10.50
N ILE A 32 1.60 -34.32 11.14
CA ILE A 32 0.71 -33.24 11.63
C ILE A 32 0.25 -32.32 10.47
N TYR A 33 0.93 -32.37 9.31
CA TYR A 33 0.70 -31.42 8.22
C TYR A 33 -0.42 -31.79 7.26
N ILE A 34 -0.83 -33.06 7.22
CA ILE A 34 -1.88 -33.51 6.30
C ILE A 34 -3.20 -32.80 6.63
N GLU A 35 -3.52 -32.63 7.92
CA GLU A 35 -4.70 -31.89 8.39
C GLU A 35 -4.54 -30.36 8.27
N LYS A 36 -3.29 -29.84 8.35
CA LYS A 36 -3.01 -28.41 8.09
C LYS A 36 -3.12 -28.05 6.60
N TRP A 37 -2.90 -29.02 5.71
CA TRP A 37 -2.91 -28.81 4.25
C TRP A 37 -4.29 -29.09 3.63
N SER A 38 -5.19 -29.76 4.36
CA SER A 38 -6.59 -29.87 3.98
C SER A 38 -7.36 -28.58 4.30
N PRO A 39 -8.35 -28.20 3.48
CA PRO A 39 -9.25 -27.11 3.81
C PRO A 39 -9.96 -27.41 5.13
N TYR A 40 -10.11 -26.40 5.99
CA TYR A 40 -10.83 -26.54 7.25
C TYR A 40 -12.29 -26.92 6.97
N GLU A 41 -12.82 -27.88 7.73
CA GLU A 41 -14.12 -28.53 7.48
C GLU A 41 -15.32 -27.58 7.45
N CYS A 42 -15.16 -26.34 7.93
CA CYS A 42 -16.15 -25.28 7.82
C CYS A 42 -15.70 -24.18 6.86
N GLY A 43 -15.81 -24.42 5.55
CA GLY A 43 -15.87 -23.33 4.58
C GLY A 43 -15.32 -23.65 3.20
N PHE A 44 -16.13 -23.28 2.20
CA PHE A 44 -15.83 -23.03 0.78
C PHE A 44 -14.53 -23.61 0.21
N ASP A 45 -14.66 -24.40 -0.87
CA ASP A 45 -13.53 -24.86 -1.67
C ASP A 45 -12.55 -23.70 -1.96
N GLN A 46 -11.28 -23.92 -1.65
CA GLN A 46 -10.17 -23.00 -1.98
C GLN A 46 -9.92 -22.88 -3.50
N GLN A 47 -10.72 -23.55 -4.31
CA GLN A 47 -10.81 -23.27 -5.74
C GLN A 47 -11.77 -22.11 -5.95
N SER A 48 -11.33 -20.91 -5.57
CA SER A 48 -11.91 -19.70 -6.14
C SER A 48 -11.83 -19.85 -7.66
N HIS A 49 -12.98 -19.89 -8.32
CA HIS A 49 -13.00 -19.88 -9.76
C HIS A 49 -12.14 -18.71 -10.25
N PRO A 50 -11.22 -18.89 -11.23
CA PRO A 50 -10.34 -17.83 -11.72
C PRO A 50 -11.10 -16.68 -12.43
N LYS A 51 -12.44 -16.70 -12.37
CA LYS A 51 -13.38 -15.74 -12.94
C LYS A 51 -14.25 -15.09 -11.85
N THR A 52 -13.77 -14.99 -10.61
CA THR A 52 -14.44 -14.10 -9.66
C THR A 52 -14.40 -12.69 -10.23
N PRO A 53 -15.55 -12.01 -10.37
CA PRO A 53 -15.56 -10.65 -10.88
C PRO A 53 -14.74 -9.78 -9.92
N VAL A 54 -13.65 -9.19 -10.44
CA VAL A 54 -12.88 -8.19 -9.70
C VAL A 54 -13.81 -7.02 -9.44
N SER A 55 -13.87 -6.54 -8.20
CA SER A 55 -14.70 -5.38 -7.89
C SER A 55 -14.11 -4.15 -8.60
N VAL A 56 -14.96 -3.44 -9.35
CA VAL A 56 -14.57 -2.18 -10.02
C VAL A 56 -14.11 -1.14 -9.01
N GLN A 57 -14.63 -1.23 -7.78
CA GLN A 57 -14.25 -0.35 -6.67
C GLN A 57 -12.78 -0.54 -6.24
N PHE A 58 -12.27 -1.77 -6.15
CA PHE A 58 -10.84 -1.99 -5.84
C PHE A 58 -9.94 -1.38 -6.92
N PHE A 59 -10.36 -1.49 -8.19
CA PHE A 59 -9.65 -0.86 -9.30
C PHE A 59 -9.67 0.67 -9.19
N LEU A 60 -10.84 1.28 -8.93
CA LEU A 60 -10.96 2.73 -8.76
C LEU A 60 -10.09 3.26 -7.62
N ILE A 61 -10.05 2.58 -6.48
CA ILE A 61 -9.19 2.96 -5.34
C ILE A 61 -7.72 2.91 -5.73
N SER A 62 -7.29 1.87 -6.47
CA SER A 62 -5.90 1.77 -6.94
C SER A 62 -5.51 2.89 -7.91
N LEU A 63 -6.47 3.34 -8.74
CA LEU A 63 -6.27 4.43 -9.67
C LEU A 63 -6.18 5.78 -8.94
N ILE A 64 -7.08 6.03 -7.99
CA ILE A 64 -7.05 7.24 -7.15
C ILE A 64 -5.75 7.30 -6.34
N PHE A 65 -5.30 6.18 -5.77
CA PHE A 65 -4.02 6.08 -5.07
C PHE A 65 -2.84 6.47 -5.98
N LEU A 66 -2.83 6.01 -7.23
CA LEU A 66 -1.78 6.34 -8.20
C LEU A 66 -1.74 7.84 -8.51
N ILE A 67 -2.90 8.47 -8.71
CA ILE A 67 -2.98 9.92 -8.96
C ILE A 67 -2.50 10.69 -7.73
N PHE A 68 -2.98 10.33 -6.54
CA PHE A 68 -2.60 10.98 -5.29
C PHE A 68 -1.10 10.84 -4.98
N ASP A 69 -0.46 9.72 -5.35
CA ASP A 69 0.99 9.54 -5.18
C ASP A 69 1.79 10.54 -6.06
N ILE A 70 1.33 10.80 -7.30
CA ILE A 70 1.92 11.82 -8.18
C ILE A 70 1.74 13.23 -7.59
N GLU A 71 0.59 13.51 -6.97
CA GLU A 71 0.33 14.79 -6.31
C GLU A 71 1.27 15.01 -5.11
N ILE A 72 1.52 13.98 -4.30
CA ILE A 72 2.44 14.06 -3.17
C ILE A 72 3.87 14.32 -3.65
N VAL A 73 4.31 13.64 -4.71
CA VAL A 73 5.64 13.87 -5.32
C VAL A 73 5.82 15.34 -5.72
N TYR A 74 4.74 16.00 -6.16
CA TYR A 74 4.77 17.43 -6.47
C TYR A 74 4.77 18.33 -5.23
N ILE A 75 4.03 17.97 -4.16
CA ILE A 75 3.90 18.79 -2.94
C ILE A 75 5.19 18.77 -2.10
N ILE A 76 5.86 17.62 -1.98
CA ILE A 76 7.08 17.45 -1.16
C ILE A 76 8.17 18.51 -1.47
N PRO A 77 8.55 18.78 -2.72
CA PRO A 77 9.59 19.78 -3.03
C PRO A 77 9.14 21.23 -2.82
N ILE A 78 7.83 21.52 -2.80
CA ILE A 78 7.32 22.89 -2.57
C ILE A 78 7.61 23.33 -1.13
N ILE A 79 7.42 22.45 -0.15
CA ILE A 79 7.56 22.78 1.28
C ILE A 79 8.95 23.37 1.62
N PRO A 80 10.08 22.72 1.29
CA PRO A 80 11.41 23.28 1.57
C PRO A 80 11.76 24.47 0.68
N SER A 81 11.15 24.59 -0.50
CA SER A 81 11.48 25.66 -1.46
C SER A 81 10.71 26.96 -1.21
N LEU A 82 9.64 26.96 -0.41
CA LEU A 82 8.89 28.17 -0.03
C LEU A 82 9.76 29.31 0.53
N LEU A 83 10.89 28.98 1.17
CA LEU A 83 11.83 29.96 1.74
C LEU A 83 12.72 30.65 0.69
N LEU A 84 12.85 30.08 -0.51
CA LEU A 84 13.80 30.47 -1.56
C LEU A 84 13.12 30.98 -2.84
N ILE A 85 11.80 30.90 -2.89
CA ILE A 85 11.00 31.10 -4.11
C ILE A 85 10.42 32.52 -4.17
N ASP A 86 10.33 33.08 -5.38
CA ASP A 86 9.72 34.39 -5.61
C ASP A 86 8.21 34.40 -5.30
N SER A 87 7.69 35.58 -4.94
CA SER A 87 6.25 35.78 -4.66
C SER A 87 5.32 35.34 -5.79
N HIS A 88 5.79 35.37 -7.04
CA HIS A 88 5.01 34.92 -8.19
C HIS A 88 4.86 33.39 -8.22
N SER A 89 5.94 32.67 -7.99
CA SER A 89 5.98 31.20 -7.96
C SER A 89 5.23 30.62 -6.75
N ILE A 90 5.17 31.34 -5.62
CA ILE A 90 4.29 30.99 -4.49
C ILE A 90 2.81 31.05 -4.91
N LYS A 91 2.41 32.04 -5.72
CA LYS A 91 1.02 32.12 -6.22
C LYS A 91 0.71 30.95 -7.16
N VAL A 92 1.66 30.58 -8.02
CA VAL A 92 1.49 29.45 -8.95
C VAL A 92 1.36 28.12 -8.19
N SER A 93 2.23 27.86 -7.21
CA SER A 93 2.13 26.64 -6.39
C SER A 93 0.82 26.58 -5.61
N PHE A 94 0.34 27.71 -5.09
CA PHE A 94 -0.95 27.78 -4.40
C PHE A 94 -2.14 27.48 -5.32
N ILE A 95 -2.13 28.00 -6.55
CA ILE A 95 -3.16 27.68 -7.56
C ILE A 95 -3.16 26.17 -7.88
N ILE A 96 -1.98 25.56 -8.01
CA ILE A 96 -1.86 24.13 -8.29
C ILE A 96 -2.43 23.31 -7.14
N ILE A 97 -2.11 23.65 -5.88
CA ILE A 97 -2.66 22.95 -4.70
C ILE A 97 -4.20 23.05 -4.66
N ILE A 98 -4.77 24.21 -4.99
CA ILE A 98 -6.23 24.36 -5.07
C ILE A 98 -6.83 23.47 -6.16
N MET A 99 -6.21 23.41 -7.33
CA MET A 99 -6.68 22.57 -8.43
C MET A 99 -6.68 21.09 -8.05
N LEU A 100 -5.62 20.62 -7.38
CA LEU A 100 -5.53 19.25 -6.86
C LEU A 100 -6.62 18.97 -5.82
N TYR A 101 -6.83 19.89 -4.87
CA TYR A 101 -7.90 19.77 -3.88
C TYR A 101 -9.29 19.66 -4.52
N ILE A 102 -9.58 20.46 -5.54
CA ILE A 102 -10.85 20.38 -6.28
C ILE A 102 -11.00 19.01 -6.96
N GLY A 103 -9.93 18.43 -7.51
CA GLY A 103 -9.93 17.09 -8.09
C GLY A 103 -10.41 16.03 -7.11
N VAL A 104 -9.86 16.03 -5.90
CA VAL A 104 -10.26 15.11 -4.81
C VAL A 104 -11.72 15.31 -4.39
N VAL A 105 -12.19 16.57 -4.31
CA VAL A 105 -13.59 16.86 -3.97
C VAL A 105 -14.54 16.35 -5.06
N LEU A 106 -14.18 16.47 -6.34
CA LEU A 106 -14.97 15.93 -7.45
C LEU A 106 -15.07 14.40 -7.38
N GLU A 107 -13.96 13.72 -7.09
CA GLU A 107 -13.96 12.27 -6.89
C GLU A 107 -14.83 11.85 -5.71
N TYR A 108 -14.76 12.60 -4.60
CA TYR A 108 -15.60 12.34 -3.43
C TYR A 108 -17.09 12.45 -3.76
N ILE A 109 -17.50 13.51 -4.46
CA ILE A 109 -18.89 13.71 -4.90
C ILE A 109 -19.32 12.61 -5.88
N SER A 110 -18.40 12.09 -6.71
CA SER A 110 -18.70 11.00 -7.65
C SER A 110 -19.02 9.67 -6.99
N GLY A 111 -18.82 9.55 -5.67
CA GLY A 111 -19.17 8.35 -4.90
C GLY A 111 -18.17 7.20 -5.06
N SER A 112 -16.96 7.48 -5.56
CA SER A 112 -15.89 6.48 -5.72
C SER A 112 -15.49 5.80 -4.40
N PHE A 113 -15.73 6.48 -3.26
CA PHE A 113 -15.44 6.00 -1.91
C PHE A 113 -16.63 5.36 -1.19
N ASN A 114 -17.83 5.32 -1.78
CA ASN A 114 -18.99 4.74 -1.10
C ASN A 114 -18.89 3.21 -1.06
N TRP A 115 -18.39 2.72 0.07
CA TRP A 115 -18.33 1.32 0.48
C TRP A 115 -19.60 0.88 1.19
N LEU A 116 -20.76 1.24 0.64
CA LEU A 116 -22.01 0.62 1.04
C LEU A 116 -22.30 -0.49 0.04
N VAL A 117 -21.95 -1.70 0.47
CA VAL A 117 -22.54 -2.96 -0.01
C VAL A 117 -24.06 -2.88 0.13
#